data_AF-A0AAW4RPW0-F1
#
_entry.id   AF-A0AAW4RPW0-F1
#
_cell.length_a   1.000
_cell.length_b   1.000
_cell.length_c   1.000
_cell.angle_alpha   90.00
_cell.angle_beta   90.00
_cell.angle_gamma   90.00
#
_symmetry.space_group_name_H-M   'P 1'
#
loop_
_entity.id
_entity.type
_entity.pdbx_description
1 polymer ?
#
loop_
_entity_poly.entity_id
_entity_poly.type
_entity_poly.pdbx_seq_one_letter_code
_entity_poly.pdbx_strand_id
1 'polypeptide(L)'
;MREFDRQLLRLKEALGILDDQDVATTLGMTKAAFSARKTRGVFPEDKLASLAVRRPELKLDVGYVMTGKRQELERRLAAIRTATDIAARTTDDQTALNDVQGLVFNALVAQLSNEEQLLVANFRQANPQGRTAILATAAAVAASSTQGSAK
;
A
#
# COMPACT_ATOMS: atom_id res chain seq x y z
N MET A 1 -16.22 -10.20 18.27
CA MET A 1 -16.35 -9.90 16.82
C MET A 1 -15.54 -10.93 16.05
N ARG A 2 -16.14 -11.66 15.10
CA ARG A 2 -15.45 -12.72 14.34
C ARG A 2 -14.53 -12.10 13.29
N GLU A 3 -13.53 -12.83 12.80
CA GLU A 3 -12.58 -12.30 11.80
C GLU A 3 -13.30 -11.87 10.52
N PHE A 4 -14.28 -12.65 10.07
CA PHE A 4 -15.14 -12.28 8.93
C PHE A 4 -15.78 -10.89 9.13
N ASP A 5 -16.29 -10.59 10.33
CA ASP A 5 -16.95 -9.32 10.60
C ASP A 5 -15.94 -8.15 10.57
N ARG A 6 -14.69 -8.38 10.96
CA ARG A 6 -13.59 -7.39 10.87
C ARG A 6 -13.18 -7.15 9.43
N GLN A 7 -13.01 -8.20 8.64
CA GLN A 7 -12.67 -8.11 7.22
C GLN A 7 -13.78 -7.38 6.45
N LEU A 8 -15.05 -7.70 6.77
CA LEU A 8 -16.20 -7.01 6.21
C LEU A 8 -16.23 -5.53 6.55
N LEU A 9 -15.93 -5.15 7.80
CA LEU A 9 -15.87 -3.75 8.20
C LEU A 9 -14.81 -2.98 7.41
N ARG A 10 -13.60 -3.54 7.27
CA ARG A 10 -12.53 -2.92 6.47
C ARG A 10 -12.90 -2.79 5.01
N LEU A 11 -13.56 -3.80 4.44
CA LEU A 11 -14.04 -3.76 3.06
C LEU A 11 -15.11 -2.67 2.88
N LYS A 12 -16.05 -2.56 3.83
CA LYS A 12 -17.08 -1.51 3.84
C LYS A 12 -16.47 -0.11 3.89
N GLU A 13 -15.51 0.11 4.77
CA GLU A 13 -14.77 1.36 4.87
C GLU A 13 -14.06 1.70 3.55
N ALA A 14 -13.39 0.71 2.95
CA ALA A 14 -12.68 0.90 1.68
C ALA A 14 -13.63 1.20 0.50
N LEU A 15 -14.83 0.63 0.51
CA LEU A 15 -15.84 0.86 -0.53
C LEU A 15 -16.75 2.07 -0.26
N GLY A 16 -16.73 2.63 0.96
CA GLY A 16 -17.68 3.68 1.39
C GLY A 16 -19.12 3.18 1.52
N ILE A 17 -19.31 1.89 1.79
CA ILE A 17 -20.62 1.22 1.81
C ILE A 17 -20.99 0.83 3.24
N LEU A 18 -22.24 1.04 3.65
CA LEU A 18 -22.72 0.68 5.00
C LEU A 18 -23.45 -0.67 5.04
N ASP A 19 -24.11 -1.08 3.96
CA ASP A 19 -24.93 -2.31 3.93
C ASP A 19 -24.12 -3.55 3.52
N ASP A 20 -24.37 -4.69 4.19
CA ASP A 20 -23.84 -6.00 3.80
C ASP A 20 -24.35 -6.42 2.42
N GLN A 21 -25.57 -6.03 2.06
CA GLN A 21 -26.19 -6.39 0.78
C GLN A 21 -25.48 -5.75 -0.42
N ASP A 22 -25.08 -4.48 -0.26
CA ASP A 22 -24.33 -3.75 -1.29
C ASP A 22 -22.91 -4.31 -1.44
N VAL A 23 -22.27 -4.73 -0.34
CA VAL A 23 -20.98 -5.42 -0.38
C VAL A 23 -21.10 -6.76 -1.12
N ALA A 24 -22.14 -7.56 -0.84
CA ALA A 24 -22.37 -8.82 -1.54
C ALA A 24 -22.53 -8.61 -3.05
N THR A 25 -23.32 -7.60 -3.43
CA THR A 25 -23.54 -7.23 -4.84
C THR A 25 -22.25 -6.78 -5.51
N THR A 26 -21.45 -5.96 -4.82
CA THR A 26 -20.16 -5.46 -5.33
C THR A 26 -19.16 -6.60 -5.55
N LEU A 27 -19.15 -7.60 -4.66
CA LEU A 27 -18.35 -8.83 -4.82
C LEU A 27 -18.92 -9.78 -5.90
N GLY A 28 -20.04 -9.45 -6.54
CA GLY A 28 -20.70 -10.29 -7.53
C GLY A 28 -21.31 -11.57 -6.92
N MET A 29 -21.83 -11.47 -5.69
CA MET A 29 -22.45 -12.56 -4.96
C MET A 29 -23.92 -12.26 -4.65
N THR A 30 -24.74 -13.30 -4.52
CA THR A 30 -26.10 -13.15 -4.00
C THR A 30 -26.08 -12.97 -2.48
N LYS A 31 -27.10 -12.29 -1.93
CA LYS A 31 -27.30 -12.12 -0.48
C LYS A 31 -27.27 -13.45 0.28
N ALA A 32 -27.91 -14.47 -0.27
CA ALA A 32 -27.94 -15.81 0.31
C ALA A 32 -26.55 -16.47 0.34
N ALA A 33 -25.78 -16.40 -0.75
CA ALA A 33 -24.43 -16.95 -0.82
C ALA A 33 -23.47 -16.24 0.14
N PHE A 34 -23.57 -14.91 0.25
CA PHE A 34 -22.76 -14.12 1.18
C PHE A 34 -23.11 -14.44 2.64
N SER A 35 -24.40 -14.52 2.97
CA SER A 35 -24.86 -14.91 4.31
C SER A 35 -24.36 -16.30 4.71
N ALA A 36 -24.43 -17.28 3.80
CA ALA A 36 -23.91 -18.63 4.05
C ALA A 36 -22.40 -18.63 4.36
N ARG A 37 -21.60 -17.82 3.65
CA ARG A 37 -20.17 -17.64 3.94
C ARG A 37 -19.92 -16.97 5.28
N LYS A 38 -20.69 -15.94 5.62
CA LYS A 38 -20.64 -15.25 6.93
C LYS A 38 -20.94 -16.20 8.09
N THR A 39 -21.89 -17.12 7.92
CA THR A 39 -22.18 -18.16 8.92
C THR A 39 -21.03 -19.15 9.07
N ARG A 40 -20.41 -19.56 7.94
CA ARG A 40 -19.25 -20.46 7.93
C ARG A 40 -17.94 -19.78 8.37
N GLY A 41 -17.91 -18.44 8.45
CA GLY A 41 -16.73 -17.66 8.81
C GLY A 41 -15.64 -17.63 7.72
N VAL A 42 -15.97 -17.97 6.47
CA VAL A 42 -15.01 -18.03 5.35
C VAL A 42 -15.19 -16.84 4.43
N PHE A 43 -14.23 -15.92 4.43
CA PHE A 43 -14.28 -14.73 3.59
C PHE A 43 -14.07 -15.06 2.11
N PRO A 44 -14.78 -14.44 1.17
CA PRO A 44 -14.63 -14.70 -0.26
C PRO A 44 -13.40 -13.97 -0.84
N GLU A 45 -12.20 -14.42 -0.46
CA GLU A 45 -10.91 -13.83 -0.90
C GLU A 45 -10.77 -13.77 -2.43
N ASP A 46 -11.13 -14.84 -3.15
CA ASP A 46 -11.05 -14.86 -4.62
C ASP A 46 -11.92 -13.77 -5.27
N LYS A 47 -13.09 -13.48 -4.67
CA LYS A 47 -14.00 -12.43 -5.16
C LYS A 47 -13.49 -11.04 -4.83
N LEU A 48 -12.88 -10.88 -3.66
CA LEU A 48 -12.21 -9.64 -3.25
C LEU A 48 -11.04 -9.32 -4.18
N ALA A 49 -10.19 -10.31 -4.48
CA ALA A 49 -9.09 -10.16 -5.43
C ALA A 49 -9.59 -9.85 -6.84
N SER A 50 -10.62 -10.56 -7.31
CA SER A 50 -11.25 -10.30 -8.61
C SER A 50 -11.84 -8.89 -8.70
N LEU A 51 -12.43 -8.38 -7.61
CA LEU A 51 -12.96 -7.02 -7.55
C LEU A 51 -11.84 -5.98 -7.68
N ALA A 52 -10.73 -6.15 -6.96
CA ALA A 52 -9.58 -5.24 -7.05
C ALA A 52 -9.00 -5.18 -8.48
N VAL A 53 -8.95 -6.32 -9.19
CA VAL A 53 -8.49 -6.38 -10.58
C VAL A 53 -9.48 -5.73 -11.55
N ARG A 54 -10.78 -5.97 -11.37
CA ARG A 54 -11.84 -5.44 -12.26
C ARG A 54 -12.11 -3.96 -12.06
N ARG A 55 -11.82 -3.44 -10.87
CA ARG A 55 -12.08 -2.06 -10.46
C ARG A 55 -10.85 -1.44 -9.80
N PRO A 56 -9.74 -1.25 -10.55
CA PRO A 56 -8.51 -0.67 -10.01
C PRO A 56 -8.71 0.76 -9.48
N GLU A 57 -9.74 1.48 -9.95
CA GLU A 57 -10.11 2.81 -9.48
C GLU A 57 -10.49 2.86 -7.98
N LEU A 58 -10.94 1.73 -7.42
CA LEU A 58 -11.28 1.62 -6.00
C LEU A 58 -10.04 1.54 -5.09
N LYS A 59 -8.84 1.37 -5.67
CA LYS A 59 -7.55 1.28 -4.95
C LYS A 59 -7.61 0.33 -3.74
N LEU A 60 -8.28 -0.81 -3.94
CA LEU A 60 -8.58 -1.75 -2.87
C LEU A 60 -7.32 -2.50 -2.45
N ASP A 61 -6.87 -2.30 -1.21
CA ASP A 61 -5.80 -3.09 -0.60
C ASP A 61 -6.38 -4.41 -0.05
N VAL A 62 -6.31 -5.46 -0.88
CA VAL A 62 -6.78 -6.82 -0.54
C VAL A 62 -6.11 -7.33 0.73
N GLY A 63 -4.80 -7.07 0.88
CA GLY A 63 -4.02 -7.48 2.05
C GLY A 63 -4.53 -6.81 3.33
N TYR A 64 -4.81 -5.52 3.27
CA TYR A 64 -5.40 -4.77 4.39
C TYR A 64 -6.79 -5.29 4.75
N VAL A 65 -7.66 -5.56 3.78
CA VAL A 65 -9.00 -6.09 4.07
C VAL A 65 -8.89 -7.43 4.81
N MET A 66 -8.04 -8.34 4.33
CA MET A 66 -7.89 -9.68 4.90
C MET A 66 -7.20 -9.70 6.26
N THR A 67 -6.21 -8.83 6.49
CA THR A 67 -5.32 -8.91 7.66
C THR A 67 -5.44 -7.74 8.64
N GLY A 68 -6.01 -6.62 8.20
CA GLY A 68 -6.04 -5.36 8.94
C GLY A 68 -4.72 -4.60 8.97
N LYS A 69 -3.70 -5.11 8.29
CA LYS A 69 -2.37 -4.54 8.24
C LYS A 69 -2.20 -3.86 6.89
N ARG A 70 -2.07 -2.54 6.87
CA ARG A 70 -1.64 -1.83 5.67
C ARG A 70 -0.18 -2.20 5.46
N GLN A 71 0.14 -2.89 4.36
CA GLN A 71 1.52 -3.32 4.08
C GLN A 71 2.50 -2.15 4.13
N GLU A 72 2.07 -0.97 3.68
CA GLU A 72 2.86 0.26 3.74
C GLU A 72 3.16 0.72 5.18
N LEU A 73 2.20 0.60 6.09
CA LEU A 73 2.41 0.96 7.50
C LEU A 73 3.33 -0.04 8.19
N GLU A 74 3.20 -1.34 7.93
CA GLU A 74 4.13 -2.33 8.48
C GLU A 74 5.53 -2.18 7.91
N ARG A 75 5.67 -1.90 6.61
CA ARG A 75 6.97 -1.57 6.00
C ARG A 75 7.61 -0.36 6.66
N ARG A 76 6.87 0.73 6.85
CA ARG A 76 7.36 1.95 7.54
C ARG A 76 7.74 1.68 8.99
N LEU A 77 6.91 0.95 9.74
CA LEU A 77 7.18 0.63 11.15
C LEU A 77 8.37 -0.32 11.30
N ALA A 78 8.56 -1.27 10.39
CA ALA A 78 9.73 -2.15 10.37
C ALA A 78 11.02 -1.37 10.08
N ALA A 79 10.97 -0.40 9.16
CA ALA A 79 12.12 0.46 8.87
C ALA A 79 12.46 1.38 10.06
N ILE A 80 11.46 1.98 10.71
CA ILE A 80 11.65 2.80 11.91
C ILE A 80 12.23 1.95 13.04
N ARG A 81 11.70 0.75 13.29
CA ARG A 81 12.23 -0.15 14.34
C ARG A 81 13.70 -0.49 14.08
N THR A 82 14.03 -0.86 12.84
CA THR A 82 15.42 -1.13 12.44
C THR A 82 16.31 0.09 12.65
N ALA A 83 15.85 1.30 12.28
CA ALA A 83 16.59 2.54 12.49
C ALA A 83 16.82 2.84 13.98
N THR A 84 15.79 2.67 14.81
CA THR A 84 15.86 2.87 16.26
C THR A 84 16.79 1.86 16.92
N ASP A 85 16.75 0.59 16.50
CA ASP A 85 17.63 -0.46 17.03
C ASP A 85 19.10 -0.21 16.68
N ILE A 86 19.37 0.36 15.50
CA ILE A 86 20.73 0.72 15.08
C ILE A 86 21.20 2.00 15.77
N ALA A 87 20.35 3.03 15.89
CA ALA A 87 20.65 4.26 16.59
C ALA A 87 20.89 4.02 18.09
N ALA A 88 20.11 3.14 18.73
CA ALA A 88 20.30 2.74 20.13
C ALA A 88 21.64 2.02 20.38
N ARG A 89 22.29 1.51 19.33
CA ARG A 89 23.60 0.86 19.39
C ARG A 89 24.76 1.79 19.06
N THR A 90 24.50 3.04 18.69
CA THR A 90 25.51 3.97 18.19
C THR A 90 25.59 5.19 19.11
N THR A 91 26.67 5.29 19.88
CA THR A 91 27.00 6.41 20.77
C THR A 91 27.54 7.59 19.95
N ASP A 92 27.09 8.84 20.21
CA ASP A 92 27.61 10.20 19.89
C ASP A 92 28.58 10.48 18.71
N ASP A 93 28.74 9.57 17.75
CA ASP A 93 29.58 9.75 16.57
C ASP A 93 28.70 10.08 15.35
N GLN A 94 28.83 11.32 14.89
CA GLN A 94 28.11 11.86 13.73
C GLN A 94 28.38 11.06 12.44
N THR A 95 29.53 10.41 12.33
CA THR A 95 29.92 9.58 11.18
C THR A 95 29.11 8.30 11.18
N ALA A 96 29.03 7.66 12.34
CA ALA A 96 28.24 6.46 12.53
C ALA A 96 26.74 6.75 12.33
N LEU A 97 26.22 7.90 12.76
CA LEU A 97 24.84 8.31 12.47
C LEU A 97 24.55 8.44 10.96
N ASN A 98 25.49 8.97 10.18
CA ASN A 98 25.35 9.09 8.72
C ASN A 98 25.33 7.70 8.04
N ASP A 99 26.16 6.78 8.52
CA ASP A 99 26.21 5.40 8.00
C ASP A 99 24.92 4.64 8.31
N VAL A 100 24.38 4.82 9.53
CA VAL A 100 23.09 4.25 9.93
C VAL A 100 21.96 4.80 9.08
N GLN A 101 21.92 6.11 8.84
CA GLN A 101 20.94 6.73 7.94
C GLN A 101 21.05 6.18 6.51
N GLY A 102 22.26 5.94 6.02
CA GLY A 102 22.52 5.30 4.73
C GLY A 102 21.97 3.87 4.65
N LEU A 103 22.22 3.05 5.69
CA LEU A 103 21.75 1.67 5.78
C LEU A 103 20.21 1.58 5.86
N VAL A 104 19.59 2.43 6.69
CA VAL A 104 18.12 2.51 6.81
C VAL A 104 17.49 2.91 5.49
N PHE A 105 18.05 3.90 4.81
CA PHE A 105 17.57 4.31 3.50
C PHE A 105 17.70 3.19 2.46
N ASN A 106 18.83 2.48 2.43
CA ASN A 106 19.03 1.37 1.49
C ASN A 106 18.04 0.23 1.76
N ALA A 107 17.78 -0.08 3.04
CA ALA A 107 16.77 -1.07 3.42
C ALA A 107 15.35 -0.65 3.00
N LEU A 108 15.03 0.65 3.06
CA LEU A 108 13.77 1.20 2.57
C LEU A 108 13.65 1.09 1.04
N VAL A 109 14.71 1.45 0.30
CA VAL A 109 14.71 1.38 -1.17
C VAL A 109 14.62 -0.07 -1.67
N ALA A 110 15.25 -1.02 -0.99
CA ALA A 110 15.18 -2.43 -1.35
C ALA A 110 13.75 -3.03 -1.29
N GLN A 111 12.81 -2.35 -0.62
CA GLN A 111 11.41 -2.76 -0.56
C GLN A 111 10.54 -2.19 -1.69
N LEU A 112 11.07 -1.23 -2.46
CA LEU A 112 10.39 -0.65 -3.62
C LEU A 112 10.38 -1.64 -4.79
N SER A 113 9.43 -1.49 -5.72
CA SER A 113 9.44 -2.22 -6.99
C SER A 113 10.67 -1.85 -7.83
N ASN A 114 11.04 -2.70 -8.80
CA ASN A 114 12.21 -2.44 -9.65
C ASN A 114 12.15 -1.08 -10.37
N GLU A 115 10.95 -0.65 -10.79
CA GLU A 115 10.73 0.62 -11.48
C GLU A 115 10.91 1.82 -10.53
N GLU A 116 10.40 1.71 -9.30
CA GLU A 116 10.58 2.72 -8.26
C GLU A 116 12.05 2.82 -7.80
N GLN A 117 12.76 1.69 -7.68
CA GLN A 117 14.20 1.68 -7.40
C GLN A 117 14.99 2.40 -8.50
N LEU A 118 14.64 2.17 -9.77
CA LEU A 118 15.29 2.80 -10.91
C LEU A 118 15.06 4.33 -10.91
N LEU A 119 13.85 4.78 -10.58
CA LEU A 119 13.55 6.21 -10.46
C LEU A 119 14.36 6.87 -9.33
N VAL A 120 14.45 6.23 -8.16
CA VAL A 120 15.22 6.73 -7.01
C VAL A 120 16.72 6.76 -7.33
N ALA A 121 17.25 5.74 -8.00
CA ALA A 121 18.65 5.68 -8.40
C ALA A 121 19.01 6.82 -9.37
N ASN A 122 18.20 7.02 -10.41
CA ASN A 122 18.39 8.09 -11.39
C ASN A 122 18.33 9.48 -10.74
N PHE A 123 17.38 9.70 -9.82
CA PHE A 123 17.28 10.97 -9.10
C PHE A 123 18.51 11.27 -8.23
N ARG A 124 19.07 10.25 -7.56
CA ARG A 124 20.24 10.43 -6.69
C ARG A 124 21.52 10.73 -7.46
N GLN A 125 21.72 10.07 -8.59
CA GLN A 125 22.89 10.27 -9.46
C GLN A 125 22.81 11.58 -10.25
N ALA A 126 21.62 12.15 -10.43
CA ALA A 126 21.44 13.43 -11.12
C ALA A 126 21.99 14.62 -10.31
N ASN A 127 22.53 15.60 -11.03
CA ASN A 127 22.91 16.90 -10.50
C ASN A 127 21.64 17.74 -10.16
N PRO A 128 21.77 18.92 -9.49
CA PRO A 128 20.61 19.70 -9.06
C PRO A 128 19.64 20.08 -10.20
N GLN A 129 20.15 20.40 -11.40
CA GLN A 129 19.30 20.70 -12.56
C GLN A 129 18.57 19.45 -13.08
N GLY A 130 19.27 18.31 -13.14
CA GLY A 130 18.70 17.03 -13.52
C GLY A 130 17.63 16.53 -12.54
N ARG A 131 17.81 16.76 -11.23
CA ARG A 131 16.81 16.45 -10.21
C ARG A 131 15.51 17.22 -10.44
N THR A 132 15.62 18.53 -10.69
CA THR A 132 14.47 19.37 -11.00
C THR A 132 13.76 18.92 -12.27
N ALA A 133 14.51 18.54 -13.30
CA ALA A 133 13.95 18.01 -14.55
C ALA A 133 13.20 16.69 -14.33
N ILE A 134 13.79 15.73 -13.61
CA ILE A 134 13.16 14.45 -13.28
C ILE A 134 11.84 14.67 -12.54
N LEU A 135 11.82 15.56 -11.54
CA LEU A 135 10.61 15.87 -10.77
C LEU A 135 9.54 16.55 -11.64
N ALA A 136 9.92 17.51 -12.48
CA ALA A 136 9.00 18.21 -13.37
C ALA A 136 8.36 17.25 -14.38
N THR A 137 9.15 16.36 -14.98
CA THR A 137 8.65 15.34 -15.91
C THR A 137 7.75 14.33 -15.22
N ALA A 138 8.17 13.78 -14.07
CA ALA A 138 7.35 12.84 -13.30
C ALA A 138 6.00 13.46 -12.89
N ALA A 139 6.00 14.72 -12.46
CA ALA A 139 4.79 15.45 -12.11
C ALA A 139 3.87 15.69 -13.31
N ALA A 140 4.42 16.09 -14.47
CA ALA A 140 3.66 16.30 -15.69
C ALA A 140 3.01 15.00 -16.19
N VAL A 141 3.77 13.90 -16.19
CA VAL A 141 3.28 12.57 -16.59
C VAL A 141 2.16 12.11 -15.64
N ALA A 142 2.37 12.22 -14.32
CA ALA A 142 1.35 11.88 -13.32
C ALA A 142 0.06 12.69 -13.48
N ALA A 143 0.16 14.00 -13.73
CA ALA A 143 -0.98 14.87 -13.97
C ALA A 143 -1.76 14.47 -15.25
N SER A 144 -1.05 14.16 -16.33
CA SER A 144 -1.66 13.74 -17.60
C SER A 144 -2.33 12.36 -17.53
N SER A 145 -1.80 11.41 -16.75
CA SER A 145 -2.47 10.12 -16.49
C SER A 145 -3.77 10.27 -15.68
N THR A 146 -3.95 11.37 -14.96
CA THR A 146 -5.18 11.65 -14.19
C THR A 146 -6.27 12.30 -15.05
N GLN A 147 -5.90 12.97 -16.14
CA GLN A 147 -6.83 13.65 -17.06
C GLN A 147 -7.37 12.74 -18.19
N GLY A 148 -6.72 11.60 -18.46
CA GLY A 148 -7.13 10.65 -19.51
C GLY A 148 -8.32 9.73 -19.16
N SER A 149 -8.81 9.72 -17.92
CA SER A 149 -9.96 8.89 -17.49
C SER A 149 -11.32 9.60 -17.54
N ALA A 150 -11.38 10.78 -18.16
CA ALA A 150 -12.63 11.50 -18.42
C ALA A 150 -12.88 11.58 -19.94
N LYS A 151 -13.17 10.45 -20.57
CA LYS A 151 -13.85 10.41 -21.87
C LYS A 151 -14.61 9.11 -22.06
#